data_AF-A0AAD5UZY2-F1
#
_entry.id   AF-A0AAD5UZY2-F1
#
_cell.length_a   1.000
_cell.length_b   1.000
_cell.length_c   1.000
_cell.angle_alpha   90.00
_cell.angle_beta   90.00
_cell.angle_gamma   90.00
#
_symmetry.space_group_name_H-M   'P 1'
#
loop_
_entity.id
_entity.type
_entity.pdbx_description
1 polymer ?
#
loop_
_entity_poly.entity_id
_entity_poly.type
_entity_poly.pdbx_seq_one_letter_code
_entity_poly.pdbx_strand_id
1 'polypeptide(L)'
;MTALKYTHVGGSGSYDQVTNMIAGAWPSCTVNPSCIKSSKSVSGNLAPFNEEVTMVFRGPMKINNIAVYQPSSPSAGTWTRTSSWNKGSTPSNLVFMNNKGGGKSGVWDTCHGNSQSYANGDWTDAASGPNAETYTGTLKGNNEVNIVTGTSCSSSPCNGFSRGTASHGWSSSKMFVVNFEMPSDGTSNLPAIWILNSQVTNSAQYGCNCRNMGANGGCGELDVLETLSGNVNNGITEIYSFKGATGSGNNNWFPRPTSGAVTYAVVMDVQTDAIVIQKLGSWDFGQGSVTRSTIDGLLNVQAVVVPF
;
A
#
# COMPACT_ATOMS: atom_id res chain seq x y z
N MET A 1 -0.42 -21.89 1.15
CA MET A 1 0.94 -21.49 1.57
C MET A 1 0.89 -20.62 2.82
N THR A 2 2.01 -20.49 3.52
CA THR A 2 2.19 -19.62 4.70
C THR A 2 3.25 -18.55 4.48
N ALA A 3 4.07 -18.66 3.44
CA ALA A 3 5.03 -17.64 3.04
C ALA A 3 5.30 -17.67 1.53
N LEU A 4 5.60 -16.51 0.96
CA LEU A 4 6.09 -16.31 -0.40
C LEU A 4 7.23 -15.27 -0.38
N LYS A 5 8.25 -15.48 -1.22
CA LYS A 5 9.41 -14.60 -1.35
C LYS A 5 9.63 -14.22 -2.81
N TYR A 6 9.55 -12.93 -3.11
CA TYR A 6 10.08 -12.37 -4.34
C TYR A 6 11.58 -12.09 -4.19
N THR A 7 12.36 -12.45 -5.20
CA THR A 7 13.82 -12.20 -5.27
C THR A 7 14.17 -11.47 -6.55
N HIS A 8 15.32 -10.78 -6.54
CA HIS A 8 15.74 -9.95 -7.66
C HIS A 8 14.71 -8.85 -7.97
N VAL A 9 14.07 -8.28 -6.94
CA VAL A 9 12.94 -7.36 -7.16
C VAL A 9 13.39 -6.09 -7.88
N GLY A 10 14.55 -5.58 -7.51
CA GLY A 10 15.13 -4.38 -8.10
C GLY A 10 15.71 -4.59 -9.50
N GLY A 11 16.29 -3.51 -10.02
CA GLY A 11 16.83 -3.45 -11.37
C GLY A 11 17.07 -2.01 -11.79
N SER A 12 17.44 -1.80 -13.04
CA SER A 12 17.48 -0.46 -13.65
C SER A 12 16.39 -0.34 -14.72
N GLY A 13 15.69 0.78 -14.73
CA GLY A 13 14.61 1.03 -15.69
C GLY A 13 14.02 2.42 -15.51
N SER A 14 12.79 2.59 -15.97
CA SER A 14 12.06 3.85 -15.83
C SER A 14 10.56 3.61 -15.74
N TYR A 15 9.84 4.58 -15.20
CA TYR A 15 8.39 4.66 -15.27
C TYR A 15 7.97 6.11 -15.55
N ASP A 16 6.74 6.31 -16.01
CA ASP A 16 6.22 7.66 -16.29
C ASP A 16 5.65 8.30 -15.01
N GLN A 17 6.45 9.17 -14.39
CA GLN A 17 6.06 9.94 -13.21
C GLN A 17 5.12 11.08 -13.60
N VAL A 18 4.02 11.25 -12.85
CA VAL A 18 3.16 12.43 -13.00
C VAL A 18 3.91 13.66 -12.50
N THR A 19 4.00 14.68 -13.35
CA THR A 19 4.65 15.96 -13.03
C THR A 19 3.65 17.10 -12.92
N ASN A 20 2.49 16.99 -13.57
CA ASN A 20 1.43 17.98 -13.47
C ASN A 20 0.06 17.38 -13.86
N MET A 21 -1.01 17.96 -13.33
CA MET A 21 -2.40 17.64 -13.69
C MET A 21 -3.19 18.92 -13.93
N ILE A 22 -3.83 19.03 -15.08
CA ILE A 22 -4.67 20.18 -15.44
C ILE A 22 -6.14 19.87 -15.14
N ALA A 23 -6.74 20.63 -14.22
CA ALA A 23 -8.08 20.39 -13.68
C ALA A 23 -9.25 20.40 -14.71
N GLY A 24 -9.05 21.06 -15.86
CA GLY A 24 -10.10 21.31 -16.84
C GLY A 24 -11.15 22.31 -16.36
N ALA A 25 -12.18 22.54 -17.18
CA ALA A 25 -13.33 23.39 -16.86
C ALA A 25 -14.61 22.55 -16.81
N TRP A 26 -15.48 22.81 -15.85
CA TRP A 26 -16.80 22.15 -15.77
C TRP A 26 -17.70 22.61 -16.94
N PRO A 27 -18.59 21.76 -17.50
CA PRO A 27 -18.90 20.38 -17.11
C PRO A 27 -18.04 19.30 -17.76
N SER A 28 -17.13 19.64 -18.67
CA SER A 28 -16.42 18.67 -19.49
C SER A 28 -14.91 18.91 -19.49
N CYS A 29 -14.14 17.85 -19.23
CA CYS A 29 -12.69 17.89 -19.40
C CYS A 29 -12.32 17.96 -20.89
N THR A 30 -12.03 19.16 -21.40
CA THR A 30 -11.61 19.40 -22.79
C THR A 30 -10.10 19.51 -22.96
N VAL A 31 -9.35 19.59 -21.87
CA VAL A 31 -7.88 19.71 -21.90
C VAL A 31 -7.25 18.34 -22.20
N ASN A 32 -6.38 18.29 -23.20
CA ASN A 32 -5.65 17.09 -23.58
C ASN A 32 -4.19 17.42 -23.97
N PRO A 33 -3.16 16.86 -23.31
CA PRO A 33 -3.28 15.96 -22.15
C PRO A 33 -3.62 16.72 -20.87
N SER A 34 -4.59 16.23 -20.10
CA SER A 34 -4.84 16.71 -18.72
C SER A 34 -3.86 16.08 -17.72
N CYS A 35 -3.29 14.93 -18.06
CA CYS A 35 -2.32 14.17 -17.27
C CYS A 35 -0.93 14.31 -17.87
N ILE A 36 -0.04 15.07 -17.22
CA ILE A 36 1.30 15.33 -17.73
C ILE A 36 2.29 14.46 -16.97
N LYS A 37 3.05 13.67 -17.73
CA LYS A 37 4.04 12.75 -17.19
C LYS A 37 5.41 12.98 -17.84
N SER A 38 6.46 12.62 -17.12
CA SER A 38 7.81 12.51 -17.64
C SER A 38 8.44 11.20 -17.19
N SER A 39 9.27 10.61 -18.05
CA SER A 39 10.07 9.45 -17.67
C SER A 39 10.94 9.77 -16.46
N LYS A 40 10.89 8.89 -15.45
CA LYS A 40 11.74 8.90 -14.28
C LYS A 40 12.54 7.60 -14.24
N SER A 41 13.86 7.73 -14.28
CA SER A 41 14.75 6.59 -14.13
C SER A 41 14.79 6.11 -12.68
N VAL A 42 14.87 4.79 -12.51
CA VAL A 42 15.03 4.13 -11.22
C VAL A 42 16.12 3.08 -11.32
N SER A 43 16.84 2.84 -10.23
CA SER A 43 17.89 1.83 -10.20
C SER A 43 18.12 1.27 -8.79
N GLY A 44 18.71 0.08 -8.75
CA GLY A 44 19.17 -0.57 -7.52
C GLY A 44 18.17 -1.56 -6.93
N ASN A 45 18.52 -2.10 -5.77
CA ASN A 45 17.72 -3.09 -5.07
C ASN A 45 16.36 -2.52 -4.68
N LEU A 46 15.34 -3.37 -4.80
CA LEU A 46 13.93 -3.06 -4.65
C LEU A 46 13.39 -1.97 -5.56
N ALA A 47 14.12 -1.39 -6.51
CA ALA A 47 13.55 -0.37 -7.40
C ALA A 47 12.28 -0.89 -8.12
N PRO A 48 11.14 -0.17 -8.11
CA PRO A 48 10.87 1.14 -7.48
C PRO A 48 10.25 1.05 -6.05
N PHE A 49 10.05 -0.14 -5.50
CA PHE A 49 9.60 -0.37 -4.12
C PHE A 49 10.56 0.12 -3.03
N ASN A 50 11.79 0.52 -3.35
CA ASN A 50 12.65 1.28 -2.44
C ASN A 50 12.19 2.74 -2.27
N GLU A 51 11.33 3.25 -3.14
CA GLU A 51 10.67 4.55 -2.96
C GLU A 51 9.58 4.45 -1.87
N GLU A 52 8.94 5.59 -1.59
CA GLU A 52 7.82 5.63 -0.66
C GLU A 52 6.65 4.80 -1.17
N VAL A 53 6.13 3.93 -0.30
CA VAL A 53 4.94 3.14 -0.58
C VAL A 53 3.85 3.38 0.45
N THR A 54 2.62 3.11 0.04
CA THR A 54 1.41 3.08 0.87
C THR A 54 0.80 1.69 0.82
N MET A 55 0.20 1.22 1.92
CA MET A 55 -0.56 -0.02 1.94
C MET A 55 -2.05 0.29 1.87
N VAL A 56 -2.75 -0.38 0.97
CA VAL A 56 -4.17 -0.21 0.67
C VAL A 56 -4.95 -1.44 1.12
N PHE A 57 -6.14 -1.20 1.63
CA PHE A 57 -7.07 -2.20 2.12
C PHE A 57 -8.41 -2.02 1.42
N ARG A 58 -8.98 -3.12 0.93
CA ARG A 58 -10.34 -3.16 0.39
C ARG A 58 -11.19 -4.13 1.19
N GLY A 59 -12.38 -3.70 1.57
CA GLY A 59 -13.33 -4.50 2.33
C GLY A 59 -14.03 -5.57 1.48
N PRO A 60 -14.73 -6.54 2.11
CA PRO A 60 -14.98 -6.64 3.55
C PRO A 60 -13.75 -7.09 4.35
N MET A 61 -13.36 -6.32 5.35
CA MET A 61 -12.18 -6.59 6.17
C MET A 61 -12.37 -6.10 7.60
N LYS A 62 -11.85 -6.84 8.57
CA LYS A 62 -11.65 -6.34 9.94
C LYS A 62 -10.16 -6.15 10.17
N ILE A 63 -9.71 -4.95 10.50
CA ILE A 63 -8.31 -4.64 10.79
C ILE A 63 -8.22 -4.34 12.29
N ASN A 64 -7.40 -5.12 13.00
CA ASN A 64 -7.26 -4.99 14.45
C ASN A 64 -5.99 -4.23 14.84
N ASN A 65 -4.88 -4.49 14.15
CA ASN A 65 -3.59 -3.88 14.47
C ASN A 65 -2.74 -3.69 13.20
N ILE A 66 -1.98 -2.60 13.17
CA ILE A 66 -0.98 -2.27 12.15
C ILE A 66 0.30 -1.81 12.86
N ALA A 67 1.45 -2.29 12.42
CA ALA A 67 2.76 -1.75 12.77
C ALA A 67 3.64 -1.66 11.53
N VAL A 68 4.41 -0.59 11.41
CA VAL A 68 5.42 -0.40 10.37
C VAL A 68 6.77 -0.22 11.02
N TYR A 69 7.76 -0.99 10.60
CA TYR A 69 9.13 -0.93 11.08
C TYR A 69 10.07 -0.50 9.96
N GLN A 70 11.02 0.36 10.26
CA GLN A 70 12.09 0.74 9.34
C GLN A 70 13.43 0.78 10.08
N PRO A 71 14.53 0.36 9.42
CA PRO A 71 15.88 0.60 9.93
C PRO A 71 16.35 2.01 9.58
N SER A 72 17.37 2.50 10.28
CA SER A 72 18.03 3.77 9.95
C SER A 72 18.87 3.70 8.67
N SER A 73 19.27 2.50 8.25
CA SER A 73 19.94 2.21 6.98
C SER A 73 19.68 0.76 6.56
N PRO A 74 19.85 0.38 5.28
CA PRO A 74 19.57 -0.98 4.81
C PRO A 74 20.27 -2.10 5.61
N SER A 75 21.45 -1.82 6.16
CA SER A 75 22.26 -2.78 6.93
C SER A 75 22.17 -2.59 8.45
N ALA A 76 21.23 -1.79 8.96
CA ALA A 76 21.15 -1.54 10.39
C ALA A 76 20.74 -2.80 11.18
N GLY A 77 21.34 -2.97 12.36
CA GLY A 77 21.07 -4.08 13.27
C GLY A 77 19.69 -4.06 13.94
N THR A 78 18.98 -2.93 13.87
CA THR A 78 17.69 -2.70 14.53
C THR A 78 16.73 -1.99 13.58
N TRP A 79 15.49 -2.45 13.56
CA TRP A 79 14.37 -1.86 12.84
C TRP A 79 13.38 -1.32 13.86
N THR A 80 13.17 -0.01 13.87
CA THR A 80 12.31 0.68 14.84
C THR A 80 10.88 0.78 14.31
N ARG A 81 9.88 0.63 15.19
CA ARG A 81 8.48 0.85 14.86
C ARG A 81 8.26 2.34 14.62
N THR A 82 8.11 2.73 13.36
CA THR A 82 7.93 4.13 12.95
C THR A 82 6.47 4.56 12.92
N SER A 83 5.56 3.60 12.75
CA SER A 83 4.11 3.85 12.70
C SER A 83 3.35 2.70 13.30
N SER A 84 2.21 2.98 13.94
CA SER A 84 1.35 1.94 14.50
C SER A 84 -0.07 2.40 14.70
N TRP A 85 -1.00 1.45 14.68
CA TRP A 85 -2.37 1.67 15.07
C TRP A 85 -2.97 0.38 15.63
N ASN A 86 -3.82 0.50 16.65
CA ASN A 86 -4.65 -0.58 17.14
C ASN A 86 -6.11 -0.11 17.15
N LYS A 87 -7.03 -1.03 16.86
CA LYS A 87 -8.46 -0.73 16.79
C LYS A 87 -8.94 0.06 18.02
N GLY A 88 -9.62 1.17 17.78
CA GLY A 88 -10.14 2.06 18.82
C GLY A 88 -9.12 3.02 19.44
N SER A 89 -7.83 2.97 19.07
CA SER A 89 -6.83 3.94 19.53
C SER A 89 -6.53 5.03 18.50
N THR A 90 -5.86 6.08 18.97
CA THR A 90 -5.28 7.11 18.11
C THR A 90 -4.08 6.52 17.36
N PRO A 91 -4.04 6.60 16.02
CA PRO A 91 -2.87 6.19 15.24
C PRO A 91 -1.60 6.98 15.62
N SER A 92 -0.45 6.30 15.61
CA SER A 92 0.87 6.89 15.81
C SER A 92 1.60 6.97 14.47
N ASN A 93 1.94 8.18 14.02
CA ASN A 93 2.60 8.46 12.73
C ASN A 93 1.99 7.68 11.55
N LEU A 94 0.67 7.55 11.55
CA LEU A 94 -0.11 6.84 10.55
C LEU A 94 -1.39 7.62 10.34
N VAL A 95 -1.81 7.78 9.09
CA VAL A 95 -3.09 8.41 8.74
C VAL A 95 -3.84 7.49 7.79
N PHE A 96 -5.14 7.30 8.04
CA PHE A 96 -6.03 6.62 7.10
C PHE A 96 -6.58 7.61 6.09
N MET A 97 -6.44 7.26 4.82
CA MET A 97 -6.84 8.05 3.66
C MET A 97 -7.83 7.25 2.80
N ASN A 98 -8.63 7.93 2.00
CA ASN A 98 -9.52 7.33 1.00
C ASN A 98 -9.62 8.20 -0.26
N ASN A 99 -10.19 7.66 -1.34
CA ASN A 99 -10.36 8.38 -2.61
C ASN A 99 -11.70 9.13 -2.68
N LYS A 100 -12.02 9.94 -1.65
CA LYS A 100 -13.30 10.67 -1.50
C LYS A 100 -13.13 12.20 -1.49
N GLY A 101 -12.02 12.70 -2.05
CA GLY A 101 -11.67 14.13 -2.04
C GLY A 101 -12.68 15.02 -2.76
N GLY A 102 -12.74 16.30 -2.37
CA GLY A 102 -13.67 17.29 -2.92
C GLY A 102 -14.87 17.59 -2.01
N GLY A 103 -14.92 16.99 -0.84
CA GLY A 103 -15.84 17.32 0.25
C GLY A 103 -15.09 17.95 1.42
N LYS A 104 -15.06 17.25 2.56
CA LYS A 104 -14.44 17.76 3.81
C LYS A 104 -12.90 17.91 3.73
N SER A 105 -12.25 17.13 2.88
CA SER A 105 -10.83 17.25 2.54
C SER A 105 -10.59 16.74 1.13
N GLY A 106 -9.36 16.79 0.65
CA GLY A 106 -9.03 16.55 -0.74
C GLY A 106 -9.64 17.61 -1.67
N VAL A 107 -9.51 17.37 -2.97
CA VAL A 107 -10.06 18.21 -4.02
C VAL A 107 -10.81 17.36 -5.04
N TRP A 108 -11.66 18.01 -5.82
CA TRP A 108 -12.30 17.42 -6.98
C TRP A 108 -12.07 18.34 -8.18
N ASP A 109 -11.84 17.76 -9.35
CA ASP A 109 -11.84 18.49 -10.61
C ASP A 109 -12.46 17.66 -11.73
N THR A 110 -12.80 18.35 -12.82
CA THR A 110 -13.59 17.76 -13.91
C THR A 110 -12.79 16.72 -14.70
N CYS A 111 -11.47 16.85 -14.77
CA CYS A 111 -10.61 15.92 -15.50
C CYS A 111 -10.22 14.68 -14.71
N HIS A 112 -10.15 14.77 -13.37
CA HIS A 112 -9.51 13.75 -12.55
C HIS A 112 -10.35 13.27 -11.37
N GLY A 113 -11.57 13.78 -11.23
CA GLY A 113 -12.50 13.37 -10.20
C GLY A 113 -11.97 13.63 -8.79
N ASN A 114 -12.39 12.80 -7.84
CA ASN A 114 -12.01 12.90 -6.43
C ASN A 114 -10.52 12.58 -6.25
N SER A 115 -9.79 13.44 -5.54
CA SER A 115 -8.44 13.12 -5.05
C SER A 115 -8.51 12.21 -3.82
N GLN A 116 -7.35 11.91 -3.27
CA GLN A 116 -7.27 11.40 -1.91
C GLN A 116 -7.77 12.43 -0.87
N SER A 117 -8.31 11.95 0.24
CA SER A 117 -8.84 12.69 1.39
C SER A 117 -8.57 11.93 2.69
N TYR A 118 -8.62 12.61 3.84
CA TYR A 118 -8.61 11.94 5.13
C TYR A 118 -9.86 11.08 5.30
N ALA A 119 -9.72 9.84 5.78
CA ALA A 119 -10.87 8.95 5.97
C ALA A 119 -11.57 9.22 7.32
N ASN A 120 -12.91 9.18 7.30
CA ASN A 120 -13.74 9.19 8.52
C ASN A 120 -13.65 7.86 9.29
N GLY A 121 -14.16 7.83 10.53
CA GLY A 121 -14.00 6.69 11.46
C GLY A 121 -14.60 5.37 10.97
N ASP A 122 -15.59 5.45 10.08
CA ASP A 122 -16.26 4.32 9.44
C ASP A 122 -15.64 3.91 8.09
N TRP A 123 -14.64 4.66 7.61
CA TRP A 123 -13.97 4.45 6.32
C TRP A 123 -14.89 4.49 5.10
N THR A 124 -16.00 5.24 5.17
CA THR A 124 -16.98 5.35 4.09
C THR A 124 -16.94 6.71 3.36
N ASP A 125 -16.36 7.73 3.99
CA ASP A 125 -16.37 9.11 3.48
C ASP A 125 -15.16 9.93 3.96
N ALA A 126 -15.04 11.17 3.48
CA ALA A 126 -13.99 12.09 3.87
C ALA A 126 -14.22 12.69 5.29
N ALA A 127 -13.13 12.89 6.01
CA ALA A 127 -13.03 13.70 7.23
C ALA A 127 -12.32 15.04 6.94
N SER A 128 -12.45 16.01 7.85
CA SER A 128 -11.83 17.34 7.71
C SER A 128 -10.33 17.38 8.06
N GLY A 129 -9.84 16.37 8.77
CA GLY A 129 -8.45 16.30 9.22
C GLY A 129 -7.97 14.87 9.43
N PRO A 130 -6.64 14.67 9.57
CA PRO A 130 -6.06 13.36 9.78
C PRO A 130 -6.53 12.77 11.10
N ASN A 131 -7.04 11.54 11.08
CA ASN A 131 -7.47 10.80 12.27
C ASN A 131 -8.43 11.59 13.19
N ALA A 132 -9.31 12.41 12.59
CA ALA A 132 -10.27 13.23 13.33
C ALA A 132 -11.33 12.42 14.10
N GLU A 133 -11.49 11.15 13.73
CA GLU A 133 -12.48 10.23 14.29
C GLU A 133 -11.81 8.90 14.67
N THR A 134 -12.40 8.19 15.63
CA THR A 134 -11.91 6.88 16.07
C THR A 134 -12.29 5.80 15.07
N TYR A 135 -11.30 5.02 14.64
CA TYR A 135 -11.50 3.91 13.71
C TYR A 135 -11.93 2.62 14.42
N THR A 136 -13.07 2.05 14.01
CA THR A 136 -13.63 0.82 14.61
C THR A 136 -13.01 -0.46 14.02
N GLY A 137 -12.12 -0.34 13.04
CA GLY A 137 -11.46 -1.48 12.42
C GLY A 137 -12.35 -2.32 11.51
N THR A 138 -13.54 -1.85 11.13
CA THR A 138 -14.44 -2.59 10.23
C THR A 138 -14.55 -1.88 8.90
N LEU A 139 -13.89 -2.41 7.88
CA LEU A 139 -13.96 -1.92 6.50
C LEU A 139 -15.06 -2.68 5.76
N LYS A 140 -16.16 -1.97 5.47
CA LYS A 140 -17.29 -2.54 4.72
C LYS A 140 -16.89 -2.85 3.28
N GLY A 141 -17.56 -3.81 2.65
CA GLY A 141 -17.39 -4.09 1.23
C GLY A 141 -17.59 -2.82 0.37
N ASN A 142 -16.91 -2.76 -0.77
CA ASN A 142 -16.83 -1.60 -1.67
C ASN A 142 -16.20 -0.32 -1.10
N ASN A 143 -15.62 -0.39 0.10
CA ASN A 143 -14.85 0.71 0.65
C ASN A 143 -13.37 0.35 0.65
N GLU A 144 -12.56 1.37 0.42
CA GLU A 144 -11.11 1.29 0.33
C GLU A 144 -10.48 2.40 1.13
N VAL A 145 -9.43 2.05 1.87
CA VAL A 145 -8.58 2.99 2.58
C VAL A 145 -7.13 2.63 2.35
N ASN A 146 -6.26 3.62 2.39
CA ASN A 146 -4.83 3.41 2.43
C ASN A 146 -4.21 4.05 3.67
N ILE A 147 -3.06 3.54 4.09
CA ILE A 147 -2.28 4.11 5.18
C ILE A 147 -1.06 4.85 4.65
N VAL A 148 -0.81 6.02 5.22
CA VAL A 148 0.34 6.89 4.94
C VAL A 148 0.94 7.39 6.26
N THR A 149 2.10 8.02 6.24
CA THR A 149 2.69 8.63 7.44
C THR A 149 1.92 9.88 7.89
N GLY A 150 2.25 10.40 9.09
CA GLY A 150 1.71 11.67 9.57
C GLY A 150 2.28 12.91 8.86
N THR A 151 3.30 12.76 8.02
CA THR A 151 3.96 13.88 7.33
C THR A 151 3.25 14.18 6.02
N SER A 152 2.58 15.34 5.97
CA SER A 152 1.88 15.80 4.76
C SER A 152 2.84 16.29 3.67
N CYS A 153 2.44 16.13 2.39
CA CYS A 153 3.20 16.67 1.25
C CYS A 153 3.27 18.21 1.26
N SER A 154 2.33 18.88 1.94
CA SER A 154 2.33 20.33 2.13
C SER A 154 3.35 20.80 3.18
N SER A 155 3.66 19.96 4.18
CA SER A 155 4.68 20.27 5.19
C SER A 155 6.10 19.93 4.74
N SER A 156 6.23 18.93 3.89
CA SER A 156 7.48 18.49 3.27
C SER A 156 7.13 17.97 1.89
N PRO A 157 7.68 18.51 0.79
CA PRO A 157 7.32 18.07 -0.55
C PRO A 157 7.56 16.56 -0.76
N CYS A 158 6.52 15.86 -1.19
CA CYS A 158 6.63 14.47 -1.62
C CYS A 158 7.36 14.38 -2.97
N ASN A 159 7.90 13.20 -3.28
CA ASN A 159 8.46 12.93 -4.60
C ASN A 159 7.34 12.89 -5.65
N GLY A 160 7.54 13.55 -6.79
CA GLY A 160 6.57 13.62 -7.89
C GLY A 160 5.41 14.59 -7.60
N PHE A 161 4.37 14.51 -8.43
CA PHE A 161 3.18 15.34 -8.27
C PHE A 161 2.26 14.83 -7.16
N SER A 162 1.77 15.75 -6.31
CA SER A 162 0.74 15.49 -5.30
C SER A 162 -0.45 16.44 -5.47
N ARG A 163 -1.67 15.91 -5.38
CA ARG A 163 -2.92 16.62 -5.62
C ARG A 163 -3.75 16.71 -4.33
N GLY A 164 -4.04 17.93 -3.89
CA GLY A 164 -4.91 18.16 -2.73
C GLY A 164 -4.31 17.61 -1.44
N THR A 165 -5.04 16.73 -0.76
CA THR A 165 -4.58 16.10 0.48
C THR A 165 -3.73 14.87 0.16
N ALA A 166 -2.46 14.92 0.53
CA ALA A 166 -1.48 13.87 0.28
C ALA A 166 -0.42 13.84 1.40
N SER A 167 0.20 12.68 1.60
CA SER A 167 1.22 12.47 2.63
C SER A 167 2.32 11.54 2.14
N HIS A 168 3.46 11.57 2.85
CA HIS A 168 4.58 10.67 2.62
C HIS A 168 4.21 9.22 2.95
N GLY A 169 4.79 8.27 2.19
CA GLY A 169 4.77 6.85 2.53
C GLY A 169 6.02 6.40 3.27
N TRP A 170 6.24 5.08 3.30
CA TRP A 170 7.46 4.48 3.86
C TRP A 170 8.40 4.05 2.75
N SER A 171 9.64 4.56 2.75
CA SER A 171 10.68 4.26 1.75
C SER A 171 11.73 3.27 2.27
N SER A 172 12.73 2.97 1.43
CA SER A 172 13.85 2.08 1.75
C SER A 172 13.38 0.70 2.25
N SER A 173 14.20 0.04 3.07
CA SER A 173 13.84 -1.17 3.81
C SER A 173 12.71 -0.88 4.79
N LYS A 174 11.69 -1.73 4.81
CA LYS A 174 10.47 -1.55 5.60
C LYS A 174 9.73 -2.87 5.82
N MET A 175 9.07 -2.99 6.96
CA MET A 175 8.25 -4.14 7.29
C MET A 175 6.88 -3.67 7.76
N PHE A 176 5.84 -4.09 7.05
CA PHE A 176 4.45 -3.93 7.48
C PHE A 176 4.01 -5.18 8.21
N VAL A 177 3.39 -5.02 9.38
CA VAL A 177 2.75 -6.11 10.11
C VAL A 177 1.29 -5.74 10.34
N VAL A 178 0.37 -6.59 9.88
CA VAL A 178 -1.06 -6.34 9.95
C VAL A 178 -1.77 -7.54 10.54
N ASN A 179 -2.63 -7.30 11.54
CA ASN A 179 -3.57 -8.29 12.05
C ASN A 179 -4.98 -8.00 11.52
N PHE A 180 -5.55 -8.94 10.76
CA PHE A 180 -6.80 -8.72 10.05
C PHE A 180 -7.62 -10.00 9.83
N GLU A 181 -8.88 -9.84 9.47
CA GLU A 181 -9.81 -10.85 8.98
C GLU A 181 -10.40 -10.35 7.64
N MET A 182 -10.69 -11.25 6.72
CA MET A 182 -11.37 -10.98 5.45
C MET A 182 -12.69 -11.76 5.41
N PRO A 183 -13.69 -11.39 6.21
CA PRO A 183 -14.94 -12.14 6.32
C PRO A 183 -15.72 -12.07 5.00
N SER A 184 -16.67 -12.99 4.82
CA SER A 184 -17.75 -12.78 3.85
C SER A 184 -18.74 -11.76 4.42
N ASP A 185 -19.24 -10.83 3.60
CA ASP A 185 -20.32 -9.91 3.95
C ASP A 185 -21.65 -10.29 3.26
N GLY A 186 -21.71 -11.48 2.64
CA GLY A 186 -22.87 -11.95 1.89
C GLY A 186 -23.03 -11.31 0.51
N THR A 187 -22.06 -10.53 0.05
CA THR A 187 -22.05 -9.89 -1.28
C THR A 187 -20.95 -10.46 -2.20
N SER A 188 -20.84 -9.93 -3.42
CA SER A 188 -19.75 -10.25 -4.35
C SER A 188 -18.46 -9.45 -4.11
N ASN A 189 -18.40 -8.66 -3.03
CA ASN A 189 -17.24 -7.82 -2.74
C ASN A 189 -16.02 -8.66 -2.39
N LEU A 190 -14.90 -8.37 -3.04
CA LEU A 190 -13.65 -9.14 -2.90
C LEU A 190 -12.64 -8.32 -2.09
N PRO A 191 -12.27 -8.76 -0.87
CA PRO A 191 -11.28 -8.05 -0.10
C PRO A 191 -9.89 -8.25 -0.66
N ALA A 192 -9.05 -7.24 -0.49
CA ALA A 192 -7.65 -7.31 -0.88
C ALA A 192 -6.78 -6.40 -0.01
N ILE A 193 -5.50 -6.77 0.11
CA ILE A 193 -4.43 -5.93 0.63
C ILE A 193 -3.39 -5.81 -0.47
N TRP A 194 -3.05 -4.59 -0.84
CA TRP A 194 -1.99 -4.33 -1.81
C TRP A 194 -1.14 -3.13 -1.37
N ILE A 195 0.00 -2.96 -2.01
CA ILE A 195 0.95 -1.88 -1.75
C ILE A 195 1.20 -1.16 -3.06
N LEU A 196 1.14 0.17 -3.03
CA LEU A 196 1.42 1.04 -4.19
C LEU A 196 2.57 1.96 -3.86
N ASN A 197 3.34 2.37 -4.88
CA ASN A 197 4.15 3.58 -4.77
C ASN A 197 3.26 4.76 -4.37
N SER A 198 3.67 5.56 -3.38
CA SER A 198 2.85 6.65 -2.82
C SER A 198 2.46 7.69 -3.86
N GLN A 199 3.24 7.85 -4.94
CA GLN A 199 2.88 8.72 -6.06
C GLN A 199 1.56 8.31 -6.73
N VAL A 200 1.19 7.03 -6.68
CA VAL A 200 -0.06 6.54 -7.27
C VAL A 200 -1.26 7.15 -6.56
N THR A 201 -1.25 7.15 -5.23
CA THR A 201 -2.38 7.63 -4.44
C THR A 201 -2.30 9.14 -4.18
N ASN A 202 -1.09 9.72 -4.16
CA ASN A 202 -0.87 11.17 -4.03
C ASN A 202 -1.32 11.95 -5.27
N SER A 203 -1.32 11.35 -6.47
CA SER A 203 -1.81 11.97 -7.70
C SER A 203 -3.31 11.70 -7.91
N ALA A 204 -3.65 10.48 -8.35
CA ALA A 204 -5.01 9.96 -8.45
C ALA A 204 -4.97 8.44 -8.67
N GLN A 205 -5.25 7.64 -7.63
CA GLN A 205 -5.10 6.18 -7.67
C GLN A 205 -5.81 5.49 -8.84
N TYR A 206 -7.01 5.99 -9.19
CA TYR A 206 -7.83 5.47 -10.28
C TYR A 206 -7.91 6.41 -11.49
N GLY A 207 -6.94 7.32 -11.62
CA GLY A 207 -6.87 8.31 -12.70
C GLY A 207 -5.44 8.53 -13.19
N CYS A 208 -5.02 9.79 -13.28
CA CYS A 208 -3.67 10.15 -13.70
C CYS A 208 -2.64 9.76 -12.63
N ASN A 209 -1.91 8.67 -12.87
CA ASN A 209 -0.86 8.18 -11.97
C ASN A 209 0.24 7.43 -12.73
N CYS A 210 1.27 6.99 -12.01
CA CYS A 210 2.41 6.24 -12.55
C CYS A 210 2.25 4.71 -12.55
N ARG A 211 1.11 4.16 -12.07
CA ARG A 211 0.89 2.70 -11.91
C ARG A 211 0.89 1.94 -13.23
N ASN A 212 0.60 2.64 -14.34
CA ASN A 212 0.41 2.06 -15.66
C ASN A 212 -0.65 0.93 -15.68
N MET A 213 -1.70 1.04 -14.84
CA MET A 213 -2.76 0.04 -14.69
C MET A 213 -2.26 -1.39 -14.41
N GLY A 214 -1.08 -1.55 -13.81
CA GLY A 214 -0.47 -2.86 -13.60
C GLY A 214 0.16 -3.48 -14.85
N ALA A 215 0.17 -2.80 -16.00
CA ALA A 215 0.94 -3.25 -17.15
C ALA A 215 2.45 -3.00 -16.94
N ASN A 216 3.29 -3.74 -17.68
CA ASN A 216 4.74 -3.56 -17.69
C ASN A 216 5.11 -2.07 -17.86
N GLY A 217 5.96 -1.52 -17.00
CA GLY A 217 6.38 -0.11 -17.08
C GLY A 217 5.90 0.80 -15.95
N GLY A 218 5.09 0.30 -15.01
CA GLY A 218 4.55 1.09 -13.90
C GLY A 218 5.52 1.33 -12.73
N CYS A 219 5.20 2.31 -11.90
CA CYS A 219 5.99 2.70 -10.71
C CYS A 219 5.86 1.75 -9.50
N GLY A 220 5.25 0.58 -9.66
CA GLY A 220 5.19 -0.45 -8.62
C GLY A 220 3.80 -0.68 -8.06
N GLU A 221 3.40 -1.95 -8.05
CA GLU A 221 2.28 -2.49 -7.27
C GLU A 221 2.66 -3.87 -6.74
N LEU A 222 2.27 -4.16 -5.49
CA LEU A 222 2.38 -5.49 -4.90
C LEU A 222 1.04 -5.87 -4.29
N ASP A 223 0.35 -6.82 -4.90
CA ASP A 223 -0.78 -7.48 -4.28
C ASP A 223 -0.24 -8.42 -3.20
N VAL A 224 -0.54 -8.12 -1.94
CA VAL A 224 -0.08 -8.91 -0.79
C VAL A 224 -1.00 -10.11 -0.60
N LEU A 225 -2.31 -9.85 -0.69
CA LEU A 225 -3.36 -10.85 -0.60
C LEU A 225 -4.59 -10.33 -1.34
N GLU A 226 -4.77 -10.72 -2.59
CA GLU A 226 -5.94 -10.38 -3.41
C GLU A 226 -6.86 -11.60 -3.60
N THR A 227 -8.13 -11.45 -3.23
CA THR A 227 -9.16 -12.46 -3.49
C THR A 227 -9.74 -12.27 -4.89
N LEU A 228 -9.85 -13.35 -5.67
CA LEU A 228 -10.43 -13.31 -7.02
C LEU A 228 -11.86 -13.87 -7.04
N SER A 229 -12.70 -13.40 -7.97
CA SER A 229 -14.11 -13.83 -8.10
C SER A 229 -14.26 -15.33 -8.35
N GLY A 230 -13.33 -15.93 -9.10
CA GLY A 230 -13.29 -17.37 -9.35
C GLY A 230 -12.70 -18.21 -8.21
N ASN A 231 -12.12 -17.58 -7.18
CA ASN A 231 -11.47 -18.28 -6.06
C ASN A 231 -11.61 -17.49 -4.75
N VAL A 232 -12.85 -17.29 -4.31
CA VAL A 232 -13.19 -16.38 -3.20
C VAL A 232 -12.66 -16.79 -1.82
N ASN A 233 -12.15 -18.01 -1.68
CA ASN A 233 -11.63 -18.58 -0.44
C ASN A 233 -10.10 -18.46 -0.32
N ASN A 234 -9.44 -17.90 -1.33
CA ASN A 234 -8.00 -17.85 -1.43
C ASN A 234 -7.54 -16.45 -1.89
N GLY A 235 -6.37 -16.07 -1.42
CA GLY A 235 -5.66 -14.87 -1.84
C GLY A 235 -4.43 -15.20 -2.66
N ILE A 236 -4.22 -14.47 -3.76
CA ILE A 236 -2.96 -14.45 -4.50
C ILE A 236 -2.07 -13.30 -4.05
N THR A 237 -0.82 -13.41 -4.48
CA THR A 237 0.08 -12.27 -4.58
C THR A 237 0.60 -12.18 -6.01
N GLU A 238 0.74 -10.93 -6.46
CA GLU A 238 1.26 -10.53 -7.76
C GLU A 238 2.07 -9.24 -7.56
N ILE A 239 3.15 -9.08 -8.31
CA ILE A 239 4.01 -7.90 -8.28
C ILE A 239 4.16 -7.34 -9.68
N TYR A 240 4.01 -6.02 -9.79
CA TYR A 240 4.08 -5.27 -11.05
C TYR A 240 5.11 -4.15 -10.92
N SER A 241 5.93 -3.95 -11.95
CA SER A 241 6.88 -2.83 -12.01
C SER A 241 7.30 -2.53 -13.45
N PHE A 242 8.33 -1.70 -13.62
CA PHE A 242 9.00 -1.51 -14.90
C PHE A 242 9.60 -2.79 -15.48
N LYS A 243 9.86 -3.82 -14.65
CA LYS A 243 10.36 -5.13 -15.08
C LYS A 243 9.28 -6.03 -15.69
N GLY A 244 8.03 -5.74 -15.40
CA GLY A 244 6.87 -6.51 -15.84
C GLY A 244 6.01 -6.97 -14.69
N ALA A 245 5.38 -8.13 -14.84
CA ALA A 245 4.49 -8.74 -13.86
C ALA A 245 4.89 -10.19 -13.58
N THR A 246 4.82 -10.61 -12.32
CA THR A 246 4.93 -12.01 -11.90
C THR A 246 4.20 -12.20 -10.59
N GLY A 247 3.94 -13.43 -10.18
CA GLY A 247 3.27 -13.68 -8.92
C GLY A 247 3.39 -15.09 -8.43
N SER A 248 2.55 -15.39 -7.45
CA SER A 248 2.44 -16.73 -6.85
C SER A 248 2.21 -17.85 -7.87
N GLY A 249 1.60 -17.54 -9.01
CA GLY A 249 1.31 -18.50 -10.07
C GLY A 249 0.17 -19.46 -9.70
N ASN A 250 -0.10 -20.40 -10.61
CA ASN A 250 -1.21 -21.33 -10.44
C ASN A 250 -0.97 -22.27 -9.25
N ASN A 251 -2.01 -22.47 -8.43
CA ASN A 251 -2.04 -23.39 -7.29
C ASN A 251 -1.30 -22.95 -6.01
N ASN A 252 -0.68 -21.76 -6.00
CA ASN A 252 -0.04 -21.21 -4.80
C ASN A 252 -0.89 -20.10 -4.20
N TRP A 253 -1.58 -20.40 -3.09
CA TRP A 253 -2.52 -19.45 -2.48
C TRP A 253 -2.34 -19.32 -0.97
N PHE A 254 -2.57 -18.11 -0.46
CA PHE A 254 -2.84 -17.93 0.95
C PHE A 254 -4.33 -18.20 1.21
N PRO A 255 -4.69 -19.04 2.20
CA PRO A 255 -6.10 -19.16 2.57
C PRO A 255 -6.65 -17.81 3.02
N ARG A 256 -7.78 -17.39 2.45
CA ARG A 256 -8.47 -16.16 2.91
C ARG A 256 -8.89 -16.36 4.36
N PRO A 257 -8.55 -15.44 5.28
CA PRO A 257 -8.94 -15.55 6.69
C PRO A 257 -10.41 -15.14 6.87
N THR A 258 -11.34 -16.04 6.53
CA THR A 258 -12.79 -15.77 6.58
C THR A 258 -13.40 -15.92 7.97
N SER A 259 -12.71 -16.62 8.88
CA SER A 259 -13.11 -16.81 10.27
C SER A 259 -11.90 -16.71 11.18
N GLY A 260 -11.83 -15.60 11.91
CA GLY A 260 -10.75 -15.31 12.86
C GLY A 260 -9.60 -14.50 12.26
N ALA A 261 -8.99 -13.67 13.11
CA ALA A 261 -7.92 -12.79 12.70
C ALA A 261 -6.60 -13.54 12.51
N VAL A 262 -5.85 -13.17 11.48
CA VAL A 262 -4.50 -13.65 11.19
C VAL A 262 -3.54 -12.48 11.17
N THR A 263 -2.26 -12.73 11.44
CA THR A 263 -1.21 -11.72 11.34
C THR A 263 -0.32 -12.01 10.14
N TYR A 264 -0.08 -11.03 9.29
CA TYR A 264 0.88 -11.11 8.19
C TYR A 264 1.98 -10.08 8.38
N ALA A 265 3.21 -10.46 8.04
CA ALA A 265 4.32 -9.54 7.82
C ALA A 265 4.64 -9.46 6.32
N VAL A 266 4.88 -8.24 5.84
CA VAL A 266 5.43 -7.94 4.52
C VAL A 266 6.76 -7.23 4.72
N VAL A 267 7.86 -7.96 4.53
CA VAL A 267 9.22 -7.43 4.65
C VAL A 267 9.70 -7.05 3.27
N MET A 268 10.09 -5.80 3.08
CA MET A 268 10.81 -5.31 1.90
C MET A 268 12.22 -4.94 2.35
N ASP A 269 13.22 -5.71 1.95
CA ASP A 269 14.60 -5.51 2.38
C ASP A 269 15.53 -5.13 1.21
N VAL A 270 15.98 -3.87 1.22
CA VAL A 270 16.92 -3.33 0.23
C VAL A 270 18.24 -4.11 0.26
N GLN A 271 18.69 -4.56 1.44
CA GLN A 271 19.98 -5.26 1.55
C GLN A 271 20.00 -6.59 0.78
N THR A 272 18.89 -7.33 0.77
CA THR A 272 18.79 -8.65 0.12
C THR A 272 18.07 -8.64 -1.23
N ASP A 273 17.59 -7.47 -1.67
CA ASP A 273 16.79 -7.32 -2.90
C ASP A 273 15.58 -8.25 -2.95
N ALA A 274 14.90 -8.39 -1.81
CA ALA A 274 13.84 -9.35 -1.62
C ALA A 274 12.62 -8.75 -0.92
N ILE A 275 11.46 -9.28 -1.28
CA ILE A 275 10.20 -9.04 -0.57
C ILE A 275 9.67 -10.37 -0.07
N VAL A 276 9.35 -10.47 1.22
CA VAL A 276 8.68 -11.65 1.81
C VAL A 276 7.31 -11.26 2.32
N ILE A 277 6.31 -12.08 1.98
CA ILE A 277 4.97 -12.05 2.55
C ILE A 277 4.82 -13.32 3.39
N GLN A 278 4.55 -13.19 4.69
CA GLN A 278 4.48 -14.32 5.59
C GLN A 278 3.31 -14.20 6.57
N LYS A 279 2.52 -15.26 6.70
CA LYS A 279 1.59 -15.45 7.81
C LYS A 279 2.37 -15.83 9.06
N LEU A 280 2.23 -15.02 10.11
CA LEU A 280 2.87 -15.23 11.41
C LEU A 280 1.98 -16.07 12.33
N GLY A 281 2.61 -16.82 13.25
CA GLY A 281 1.90 -17.51 14.32
C GLY A 281 1.38 -16.54 15.39
N SER A 282 2.20 -15.57 15.78
CA SER A 282 1.86 -14.46 16.66
C SER A 282 2.78 -13.27 16.39
N TRP A 283 2.40 -12.09 16.88
CA TRP A 283 3.25 -10.90 16.87
C TRP A 283 2.93 -10.02 18.07
N ASP A 284 3.95 -9.54 18.77
CA ASP A 284 3.78 -8.51 19.79
C ASP A 284 3.72 -7.13 19.09
N PHE A 285 2.54 -6.52 19.03
CA PHE A 285 2.38 -5.18 18.48
C PHE A 285 2.90 -4.08 19.43
N GLY A 286 3.19 -4.40 20.70
CA GLY A 286 3.77 -3.52 21.70
C GLY A 286 5.26 -3.26 21.49
N GLN A 287 6.01 -4.19 20.88
CA GLN A 287 7.45 -4.06 20.67
C GLN A 287 7.79 -2.84 19.80
N GLY A 288 8.60 -1.93 20.35
CA GLY A 288 9.01 -0.69 19.69
C GLY A 288 10.12 -0.88 18.66
N SER A 289 10.75 -2.05 18.60
CA SER A 289 11.78 -2.38 17.61
C SER A 289 11.94 -3.89 17.47
N VAL A 290 12.56 -4.33 16.37
CA VAL A 290 12.99 -5.70 16.14
C VAL A 290 14.45 -5.72 15.67
N THR A 291 15.15 -6.83 15.90
CA THR A 291 16.53 -6.99 15.47
C THR A 291 16.62 -7.38 14.00
N ARG A 292 17.78 -7.14 13.37
CA ARG A 292 18.09 -7.66 12.04
C ARG A 292 17.96 -9.18 11.98
N SER A 293 18.30 -9.90 13.05
CA SER A 293 18.11 -11.37 13.10
C SER A 293 16.65 -11.79 13.00
N THR A 294 15.70 -11.03 13.56
CA THR A 294 14.26 -11.28 13.36
C THR A 294 13.88 -11.09 11.89
N ILE A 295 14.36 -10.02 11.25
CA ILE A 295 14.13 -9.75 9.82
C ILE A 295 14.72 -10.85 8.95
N ASP A 296 15.97 -11.26 9.22
CA ASP A 296 16.62 -12.35 8.49
C ASP A 296 15.91 -13.69 8.70
N GLY A 297 15.34 -13.93 9.88
CA GLY A 297 14.49 -15.10 10.14
C GLY A 297 13.24 -15.11 9.27
N LEU A 298 12.58 -13.97 9.08
CA LEU A 298 11.44 -13.82 8.15
C LEU A 298 11.90 -14.00 6.69
N LEU A 299 13.05 -13.42 6.31
CA LEU A 299 13.59 -13.50 4.95
C LEU A 299 14.05 -14.91 4.54
N ASN A 300 14.37 -15.78 5.51
CA ASN A 300 14.88 -17.13 5.30
C ASN A 300 13.86 -18.23 5.67
N VAL A 301 12.60 -17.87 5.92
CA VAL A 301 11.54 -18.86 6.11
C VAL A 301 11.38 -19.72 4.84
N GLN A 302 10.98 -20.98 5.02
CA GLN A 302 10.56 -21.81 3.89
C GLN A 302 9.35 -21.15 3.20
N ALA A 303 9.52 -20.77 1.93
CA ALA A 303 8.54 -20.02 1.16
C ALA A 303 8.50 -20.51 -0.28
N VAL A 304 7.40 -20.23 -0.97
CA VAL A 304 7.37 -20.26 -2.45
C VAL A 304 8.28 -19.12 -2.93
N VAL A 305 9.30 -19.42 -3.75
CA VAL A 305 10.24 -18.42 -4.26
C VAL A 305 9.86 -18.05 -5.68
N VAL A 306 9.69 -16.75 -5.93
CA VAL A 306 9.33 -16.18 -7.23
C VAL A 306 10.40 -15.17 -7.65
N PRO A 307 11.25 -15.50 -8.64
CA PRO A 307 12.15 -14.51 -9.24
C PRO A 307 11.34 -13.45 -9.99
N PHE A 308 11.70 -12.18 -9.81
CA PHE A 308 11.12 -11.05 -10.55
C PHE A 308 12.13 -10.42 -11.50
#